data_AF-A0AAE1KWI1-F1
#
_entry.id   AF-A0AAE1KWI1-F1
#
_cell.length_a   1.000
_cell.length_b   1.000
_cell.length_c   1.000
_cell.angle_alpha   90.00
_cell.angle_beta   90.00
_cell.angle_gamma   90.00
#
_symmetry.space_group_name_H-M   'P 1'
#
loop_
_entity.id
_entity.type
_entity.pdbx_description
1 polymer ?
#
loop_
_entity_poly.entity_id
_entity_poly.type
_entity_poly.pdbx_seq_one_letter_code
_entity_poly.pdbx_strand_id
1 'polypeptide(L)'
;MSTIRKSEIGNVASASLQQHHYLHHGRRRPLAVRLHQLEQQLQIDLGDCDKFITTKIPPWETPNFGVNTSWLPSSKEKAPELEIHHLFGGIVRSHLGSLHVYTDGSKSDESVGASVWSSECELRYRLLIHTSVFTAELFAIDKAIDYALNSRYDSIVIFSDSMSALQAINSCQTISNEIQGRIINKLHLCNKSFTLIWVPGHCRIYGNERADLLAKSAVELEVTWDVPRDLQSCLSLGKKSINLLWQGQWTRLNINTIKPQLGNWATANRPNRLEYWQD
;
A
#
# COMPACT_ATOMS: atom_id res chain seq x y z
N MET A 1 29.45 -4.46 45.53
CA MET A 1 28.69 -5.39 44.66
C MET A 1 27.69 -4.55 43.87
N SER A 2 27.66 -4.46 42.56
CA SER A 2 28.56 -4.84 41.47
C SER A 2 28.18 -3.91 40.31
N THR A 3 29.17 -3.24 39.75
CA THR A 3 29.07 -2.37 38.58
C THR A 3 28.61 -3.18 37.37
N ILE A 4 27.39 -2.97 36.88
CA ILE A 4 26.97 -3.53 35.59
C ILE A 4 27.64 -2.67 34.51
N ARG A 5 28.57 -3.28 33.77
CA ARG A 5 29.32 -2.63 32.70
C ARG A 5 28.38 -2.22 31.57
N LYS A 6 28.50 -0.96 31.14
CA LYS A 6 27.84 -0.35 29.96
C LYS A 6 28.28 -0.94 28.60
N SER A 7 28.91 -2.12 28.55
CA SER A 7 29.56 -2.66 27.34
C SER A 7 28.86 -3.87 26.71
N GLU A 8 27.63 -4.21 27.11
CA GLU A 8 26.85 -5.32 26.51
C GLU A 8 25.51 -4.87 25.92
N ILE A 9 25.39 -3.58 25.57
CA ILE A 9 24.30 -3.09 24.72
C ILE A 9 24.70 -3.40 23.27
N GLY A 10 24.61 -4.67 22.90
CA GLY A 10 24.64 -5.08 21.50
C GLY A 10 23.40 -4.51 20.80
N ASN A 11 23.64 -3.55 19.91
CA ASN A 11 22.75 -3.03 18.87
C ASN A 11 21.28 -2.79 19.25
N VAL A 12 20.97 -1.50 19.46
CA VAL A 12 19.65 -0.85 19.46
C VAL A 12 18.51 -1.77 19.02
N ALA A 13 17.95 -2.51 19.98
CA ALA A 13 16.69 -3.21 19.81
C ALA A 13 15.59 -2.15 19.65
N SER A 14 14.78 -2.27 18.60
CA SER A 14 13.63 -1.38 18.34
C SER A 14 12.74 -1.25 19.59
N ALA A 15 12.07 -0.10 19.75
CA ALA A 15 11.22 0.21 20.91
C ALA A 15 10.20 -0.91 21.24
N SER A 16 9.80 -1.68 20.21
CA SER A 16 8.90 -2.83 20.26
C SER A 16 9.45 -4.02 21.06
N LEU A 17 10.76 -4.30 21.00
CA LEU A 17 11.40 -5.39 21.75
C LEU A 17 11.40 -5.12 23.26
N GLN A 18 11.55 -3.85 23.66
CA GLN A 18 11.50 -3.44 25.07
C GLN A 18 10.09 -3.59 25.66
N GLN A 19 9.03 -3.35 24.88
CA GLN A 19 7.65 -3.55 25.32
C GLN A 19 7.26 -5.04 25.48
N HIS A 20 7.84 -5.93 24.66
CA HIS A 20 7.42 -7.34 24.59
C HIS A 20 8.32 -8.33 25.33
N HIS A 21 9.46 -7.89 25.89
CA HIS A 21 10.44 -8.77 26.54
C HIS A 21 9.89 -9.57 27.75
N TYR A 22 8.79 -9.11 28.37
CA TYR A 22 8.26 -9.69 29.61
C TYR A 22 7.13 -10.72 29.42
N LEU A 23 6.72 -11.02 28.20
CA LEU A 23 5.52 -11.81 27.95
C LEU A 23 5.85 -13.14 27.25
N HIS A 24 5.93 -14.20 28.06
CA HIS A 24 5.66 -15.61 27.73
C HIS A 24 6.85 -16.55 27.44
N HIS A 25 7.16 -17.41 28.42
CA HIS A 25 7.76 -18.72 28.18
C HIS A 25 6.63 -19.72 27.89
N GLY A 26 6.42 -20.07 26.61
CA GLY A 26 5.53 -21.18 26.20
C GLY A 26 4.46 -20.88 25.14
N ARG A 27 4.25 -19.62 24.73
CA ARG A 27 3.36 -19.25 23.61
C ARG A 27 4.15 -18.89 22.35
N ARG A 28 3.52 -18.97 21.17
CA ARG A 28 4.12 -18.45 19.90
C ARG A 28 4.60 -17.02 20.16
N ARG A 29 5.88 -16.75 19.87
CA ARG A 29 6.49 -15.43 20.03
C ARG A 29 5.67 -14.38 19.23
N PRO A 30 5.53 -13.14 19.75
CA PRO A 30 4.89 -12.04 19.03
C PRO A 30 5.45 -11.87 17.62
N LEU A 31 4.62 -11.40 16.69
CA LEU A 31 5.00 -11.24 15.28
C LEU A 31 6.26 -10.38 15.13
N ALA A 32 6.31 -9.24 15.83
CA ALA A 32 7.46 -8.35 15.93
C ALA A 32 8.79 -9.09 16.21
N VAL A 33 8.82 -9.89 17.29
CA VAL A 33 10.01 -10.65 17.70
C VAL A 33 10.41 -11.67 16.63
N ARG A 34 9.44 -12.32 15.97
CA ARG A 34 9.71 -13.28 14.89
C ARG A 34 10.22 -12.59 13.63
N LEU A 35 9.71 -11.41 13.30
CA LEU A 35 10.18 -10.61 12.16
C LEU A 35 11.62 -10.14 12.40
N HIS A 36 11.96 -9.67 13.60
CA HIS A 36 13.34 -9.29 13.91
C HIS A 36 14.32 -10.47 13.85
N GLN A 37 13.90 -11.65 14.30
CA GLN A 37 14.74 -12.85 14.15
C GLN A 37 14.96 -13.20 12.67
N LEU A 38 13.93 -13.06 11.82
CA LEU A 38 14.06 -13.27 10.37
C LEU A 38 14.97 -12.22 9.72
N GLU A 39 14.87 -10.95 10.14
CA GLU A 39 15.70 -9.84 9.70
C GLU A 39 17.19 -10.17 9.87
N GLN A 40 17.58 -10.60 11.07
CA GLN A 40 18.96 -11.00 11.38
C GLN A 40 19.41 -12.23 10.58
N GLN A 41 18.56 -13.24 10.44
CA GLN A 41 18.89 -14.47 9.73
C GLN A 41 19.05 -14.26 8.22
N LEU A 42 18.22 -13.40 7.63
CA LEU A 42 18.18 -13.15 6.19
C LEU A 42 19.06 -11.98 5.76
N GLN A 43 19.63 -11.22 6.72
CA GLN A 43 20.40 -9.99 6.46
C GLN A 43 19.64 -9.00 5.57
N ILE A 44 18.34 -8.87 5.82
CA ILE A 44 17.47 -7.91 5.13
C ILE A 44 17.00 -6.87 6.12
N ASP A 45 16.61 -5.69 5.65
CA ASP A 45 15.98 -4.66 6.46
C ASP A 45 14.45 -4.75 6.26
N LEU A 46 13.73 -5.12 7.32
CA LEU A 46 12.27 -5.20 7.30
C LEU A 46 11.62 -3.91 7.80
N GLY A 47 12.38 -2.97 8.36
CA GLY A 47 11.88 -1.75 8.99
C GLY A 47 10.93 -1.98 10.18
N ASP A 48 10.43 -0.87 10.74
CA ASP A 48 9.52 -0.87 11.90
C ASP A 48 8.06 -1.15 11.52
N CYS A 49 7.80 -2.30 10.91
CA CYS A 49 6.46 -2.70 10.47
C CYS A 49 5.47 -3.03 11.59
N ASP A 50 5.94 -3.07 12.83
CA ASP A 50 5.16 -3.27 14.05
C ASP A 50 4.90 -1.99 14.84
N LYS A 51 5.29 -0.84 14.29
CA LYS A 51 5.11 0.45 14.93
C LYS A 51 3.63 0.77 15.11
N PHE A 52 3.27 1.13 16.34
CA PHE A 52 1.93 1.65 16.62
C PHE A 52 1.73 2.98 15.92
N ILE A 53 0.69 3.05 15.08
CA ILE A 53 0.37 4.24 14.32
C ILE A 53 -0.71 5.00 15.07
N THR A 54 -0.40 6.23 15.47
CA THR A 54 -1.34 7.10 16.19
C THR A 54 -1.86 8.21 15.29
N THR A 55 -3.17 8.45 15.31
CA THR A 55 -3.78 9.67 14.76
C THR A 55 -3.81 10.81 15.75
N LYS A 56 -3.93 12.03 15.22
CA LYS A 56 -4.28 13.22 15.99
C LYS A 56 -5.78 13.33 16.26
N ILE A 57 -6.60 12.55 15.54
CA ILE A 57 -8.03 12.44 15.79
C ILE A 57 -8.25 11.66 17.07
N PRO A 58 -9.01 12.21 18.03
CA PRO A 58 -9.32 11.50 19.25
C PRO A 58 -10.25 10.32 18.98
N PRO A 59 -10.18 9.22 19.76
CA PRO A 59 -10.94 7.99 19.48
C PRO A 59 -12.48 8.13 19.47
N TRP A 60 -13.02 9.17 20.10
CA TRP A 60 -14.45 9.45 20.15
C TRP A 60 -14.95 10.32 18.99
N GLU A 61 -14.06 10.84 18.16
CA GLU A 61 -14.43 11.63 16.99
C GLU A 61 -14.48 10.74 15.75
N THR A 62 -15.51 10.94 14.93
CA THR A 62 -15.70 10.25 13.66
C THR A 62 -15.77 11.28 12.53
N PRO A 63 -14.63 11.81 12.08
CA PRO A 63 -14.63 12.79 11.00
C PRO A 63 -15.13 12.14 9.71
N ASN A 64 -15.87 12.93 8.93
CA ASN A 64 -16.34 12.53 7.61
C ASN A 64 -15.41 13.11 6.56
N PHE A 65 -14.68 12.26 5.83
CA PHE A 65 -13.75 12.66 4.78
C PHE A 65 -14.39 12.76 3.39
N GLY A 66 -15.72 12.78 3.29
CA GLY A 66 -16.41 12.95 2.01
C GLY A 66 -16.12 11.82 1.03
N VAL A 67 -15.92 10.59 1.53
CA VAL A 67 -15.59 9.42 0.71
C VAL A 67 -16.87 8.91 0.04
N ASN A 68 -16.92 8.93 -1.29
CA ASN A 68 -18.02 8.40 -2.10
C ASN A 68 -17.55 7.21 -2.94
N THR A 69 -18.02 6.02 -2.59
CA THR A 69 -17.73 4.76 -3.28
C THR A 69 -18.94 4.16 -4.00
N SER A 70 -20.11 4.78 -3.92
CA SER A 70 -21.41 4.16 -4.25
C SER A 70 -22.22 4.95 -5.28
N TRP A 71 -21.57 5.80 -6.08
CA TRP A 71 -22.25 6.56 -7.13
C TRP A 71 -22.59 5.70 -8.37
N LEU A 72 -21.90 4.57 -8.57
CA LEU A 72 -22.19 3.65 -9.67
C LEU A 72 -23.27 2.65 -9.24
N PRO A 73 -24.46 2.60 -9.88
CA PRO A 73 -25.59 1.80 -9.41
C PRO A 73 -25.40 0.28 -9.52
N SER A 74 -24.58 -0.15 -10.47
CA SER A 74 -24.31 -1.56 -10.75
C SER A 74 -22.81 -1.82 -10.83
N SER A 75 -22.40 -3.09 -10.85
CA SER A 75 -20.98 -3.41 -10.98
C SER A 75 -20.45 -2.92 -12.33
N LYS A 76 -19.20 -2.48 -12.38
CA LYS A 76 -18.60 -1.92 -13.61
C LYS A 76 -18.61 -2.90 -14.78
N GLU A 77 -18.66 -4.21 -14.50
CA GLU A 77 -18.71 -5.27 -15.51
C GLU A 77 -20.10 -5.37 -16.18
N LYS A 78 -21.14 -4.85 -15.54
CA LYS A 78 -22.53 -4.89 -16.05
C LYS A 78 -22.99 -3.57 -16.63
N ALA A 79 -22.40 -2.46 -16.17
CA ALA A 79 -22.76 -1.13 -16.63
C ALA A 79 -22.20 -0.86 -18.04
N PRO A 80 -23.04 -0.41 -19.00
CA PRO A 80 -22.57 0.07 -20.29
C PRO A 80 -21.60 1.25 -20.12
N GLU A 81 -20.52 1.29 -20.91
CA GLU A 81 -19.51 2.36 -20.87
C GLU A 81 -20.16 3.76 -20.97
N LEU A 82 -21.13 3.93 -21.87
CA LEU A 82 -21.85 5.20 -22.04
C LEU A 82 -22.59 5.65 -20.77
N GLU A 83 -23.14 4.71 -19.99
CA GLU A 83 -23.82 5.01 -18.73
C GLU A 83 -22.81 5.47 -17.67
N ILE A 84 -21.68 4.77 -17.55
CA ILE A 84 -20.59 5.16 -16.64
C ILE A 84 -20.13 6.59 -16.96
N HIS A 85 -19.91 6.90 -18.23
CA HIS A 85 -19.49 8.24 -18.67
C HIS A 85 -20.55 9.31 -18.40
N HIS A 86 -21.83 9.00 -18.62
CA HIS A 86 -22.93 9.93 -18.33
C HIS A 86 -23.00 10.27 -16.83
N LEU A 87 -22.97 9.24 -15.97
CA LEU A 87 -23.01 9.38 -14.51
C LEU A 87 -21.77 10.10 -13.99
N PHE A 88 -20.58 9.70 -14.45
CA PHE A 88 -19.33 10.35 -14.10
C PHE A 88 -19.33 11.83 -14.52
N GLY A 89 -19.82 12.14 -15.72
CA GLY A 89 -19.99 13.51 -16.18
C GLY A 89 -20.95 14.32 -15.28
N GLY A 90 -21.92 13.67 -14.63
CA GLY A 90 -22.76 14.27 -13.60
C GLY A 90 -21.98 14.67 -12.34
N ILE A 91 -21.09 13.79 -11.87
CA ILE A 91 -20.22 14.04 -10.71
C ILE A 91 -19.24 15.18 -10.99
N VAL A 92 -18.63 15.19 -12.17
CA VAL A 92 -17.73 16.27 -12.60
C VAL A 92 -18.48 17.60 -12.62
N ARG A 93 -19.73 17.61 -13.11
CA ARG A 93 -20.59 18.80 -13.14
C ARG A 93 -21.03 19.26 -11.74
N SER A 94 -21.25 18.35 -10.79
CA SER A 94 -21.62 18.73 -9.43
C SER A 94 -20.45 19.35 -8.64
N HIS A 95 -19.22 19.17 -9.13
CA HIS A 95 -17.99 19.72 -8.55
C HIS A 95 -17.31 20.72 -9.48
N LEU A 96 -18.08 21.48 -10.26
CA LEU A 96 -17.56 22.59 -11.07
C LEU A 96 -16.86 23.62 -10.19
N GLY A 97 -15.69 24.09 -10.62
CA GLY A 97 -14.86 25.03 -9.85
C GLY A 97 -13.98 24.39 -8.77
N SER A 98 -14.07 23.07 -8.56
CA SER A 98 -13.12 22.34 -7.72
C SER A 98 -11.88 21.93 -8.51
N LEU A 99 -10.75 21.74 -7.83
CA LEU A 99 -9.60 21.08 -8.42
C LEU A 99 -9.88 19.58 -8.54
N HIS A 100 -9.84 19.05 -9.77
CA HIS A 100 -9.98 17.61 -10.01
C HIS A 100 -8.61 16.97 -10.12
N VAL A 101 -8.34 16.03 -9.23
CA VAL A 101 -7.06 15.31 -9.14
C VAL A 101 -7.34 13.82 -9.26
N TYR A 102 -6.56 13.12 -10.07
CA TYR A 102 -6.64 11.69 -10.29
C TYR A 102 -5.36 11.05 -9.77
N THR A 103 -5.48 9.89 -9.15
CA THR A 103 -4.35 9.19 -8.53
C THR A 103 -4.36 7.72 -8.89
N ASP A 104 -3.19 7.14 -9.06
CA ASP A 104 -3.02 5.71 -9.30
C ASP A 104 -1.72 5.19 -8.67
N GLY A 105 -1.75 3.95 -8.20
CA GLY A 105 -0.61 3.20 -7.67
C GLY A 105 -0.40 1.90 -8.44
N SER A 106 0.60 1.87 -9.32
CA SER A 106 0.88 0.70 -10.15
C SER A 106 1.99 -0.19 -9.59
N LYS A 107 1.86 -1.50 -9.75
CA LYS A 107 2.91 -2.48 -9.45
C LYS A 107 3.06 -3.49 -10.57
N SER A 108 4.31 -3.71 -10.96
CA SER A 108 4.77 -4.78 -11.82
C SER A 108 5.82 -5.63 -11.09
N ASP A 109 6.34 -6.66 -11.75
CA ASP A 109 7.46 -7.45 -11.22
C ASP A 109 8.78 -6.66 -11.14
N GLU A 110 8.89 -5.58 -11.90
CA GLU A 110 10.13 -4.80 -12.06
C GLU A 110 10.06 -3.42 -11.39
N SER A 111 8.87 -2.87 -11.21
CA SER A 111 8.69 -1.52 -10.68
C SER A 111 7.42 -1.36 -9.85
N VAL A 112 7.46 -0.41 -8.90
CA VAL A 112 6.29 0.13 -8.23
C VAL A 112 6.27 1.63 -8.49
N GLY A 113 5.13 2.15 -8.92
CA GLY A 113 4.94 3.55 -9.24
C GLY A 113 3.69 4.12 -8.58
N ALA A 114 3.70 5.43 -8.38
CA ALA A 114 2.54 6.19 -7.96
C ALA A 114 2.47 7.48 -8.78
N SER A 115 1.27 7.99 -9.04
CA SER A 115 1.09 9.19 -9.83
C SER A 115 -0.01 10.10 -9.31
N VAL A 116 0.07 11.36 -9.73
CA VAL A 116 -0.96 12.37 -9.53
C VAL A 116 -1.15 13.09 -10.85
N TRP A 117 -2.38 13.12 -11.34
CA TRP A 117 -2.74 13.82 -12.57
C TRP A 117 -3.84 14.85 -12.31
N SER A 118 -3.71 16.03 -12.90
CA SER A 118 -4.77 17.04 -12.98
C SER A 118 -4.59 17.85 -14.27
N SER A 119 -5.54 18.72 -14.60
CA SER A 119 -5.41 19.62 -15.76
C SER A 119 -4.22 20.58 -15.66
N GLU A 120 -3.68 20.82 -14.45
CA GLU A 120 -2.59 21.77 -14.20
C GLU A 120 -1.25 21.09 -13.86
N CYS A 121 -1.23 19.77 -13.63
CA CYS A 121 -0.04 19.10 -13.10
C CYS A 121 -0.03 17.59 -13.40
N GLU A 122 1.16 17.07 -13.70
CA GLU A 122 1.45 15.64 -13.82
C GLU A 122 2.65 15.29 -12.93
N LEU A 123 2.46 14.43 -11.93
CA LEU A 123 3.51 13.97 -11.02
C LEU A 123 3.64 12.45 -11.09
N ARG A 124 4.88 11.98 -11.02
CA ARG A 124 5.25 10.56 -11.03
C ARG A 124 6.25 10.28 -9.92
N TYR A 125 6.09 9.13 -9.28
CA TYR A 125 6.95 8.71 -8.18
C TYR A 125 7.30 7.24 -8.34
N ARG A 126 8.59 6.94 -8.44
CA ARG A 126 9.10 5.57 -8.37
C ARG A 126 9.23 5.18 -6.91
N LEU A 127 8.63 4.07 -6.52
CA LEU A 127 8.69 3.53 -5.17
C LEU A 127 9.60 2.29 -5.15
N LEU A 128 10.02 1.88 -3.95
CA LEU A 128 10.78 0.66 -3.78
C LEU A 128 9.98 -0.56 -4.28
N ILE A 129 10.68 -1.51 -4.91
CA ILE A 129 10.04 -2.68 -5.57
C ILE A 129 9.18 -3.55 -4.63
N HIS A 130 9.47 -3.49 -3.34
CA HIS A 130 8.75 -4.26 -2.34
C HIS A 130 7.49 -3.57 -1.82
N THR A 131 7.28 -2.29 -2.12
CA THR A 131 6.08 -1.56 -1.72
C THR A 131 4.83 -2.27 -2.24
N SER A 132 3.83 -2.42 -1.36
CA SER A 132 2.55 -3.02 -1.72
C SER A 132 1.75 -2.09 -2.64
N VAL A 133 0.91 -2.63 -3.54
CA VAL A 133 0.00 -1.83 -4.37
C VAL A 133 -0.84 -0.91 -3.48
N PHE A 134 -1.39 -1.46 -2.39
CA PHE A 134 -2.15 -0.69 -1.41
C PHE A 134 -1.38 0.52 -0.85
N THR A 135 -0.09 0.36 -0.53
CA THR A 135 0.75 1.49 -0.07
C THR A 135 1.04 2.47 -1.19
N ALA A 136 1.22 2.01 -2.43
CA ALA A 136 1.42 2.88 -3.59
C ALA A 136 0.18 3.75 -3.86
N GLU A 137 -1.01 3.17 -3.77
CA GLU A 137 -2.29 3.88 -3.88
C GLU A 137 -2.48 4.93 -2.79
N LEU A 138 -2.24 4.56 -1.53
CA LEU A 138 -2.24 5.52 -0.42
C LEU A 138 -1.21 6.62 -0.64
N PHE A 139 -0.01 6.28 -1.10
CA PHE A 139 1.03 7.27 -1.37
C PHE A 139 0.63 8.24 -2.48
N ALA A 140 -0.02 7.76 -3.54
CA ALA A 140 -0.55 8.60 -4.61
C ALA A 140 -1.58 9.61 -4.06
N ILE A 141 -2.49 9.16 -3.19
CA ILE A 141 -3.46 10.04 -2.51
C ILE A 141 -2.76 11.03 -1.56
N ASP A 142 -1.77 10.59 -0.78
CA ASP A 142 -0.97 11.44 0.12
C ASP A 142 -0.30 12.59 -0.66
N LYS A 143 0.23 12.29 -1.86
CA LYS A 143 0.83 13.28 -2.77
C LYS A 143 -0.18 14.15 -3.48
N ALA A 144 -1.36 13.63 -3.83
CA ALA A 144 -2.45 14.45 -4.35
C ALA A 144 -2.93 15.47 -3.33
N ILE A 145 -3.00 15.10 -2.05
CA ILE A 145 -3.33 16.03 -0.97
C ILE A 145 -2.23 17.08 -0.80
N ASP A 146 -0.95 16.70 -0.80
CA ASP A 146 0.16 17.67 -0.75
C ASP A 146 0.09 18.68 -1.89
N TYR A 147 -0.14 18.21 -3.11
CA TYR A 147 -0.34 19.06 -4.28
C TYR A 147 -1.55 20.00 -4.12
N ALA A 148 -2.70 19.45 -3.72
CA ALA A 148 -3.94 20.19 -3.53
C ALA A 148 -3.86 21.26 -2.45
N LEU A 149 -3.18 20.98 -1.33
CA LEU A 149 -2.99 21.94 -0.24
C LEU A 149 -2.20 23.17 -0.69
N ASN A 150 -1.26 23.00 -1.62
CA ASN A 150 -0.47 24.09 -2.19
C ASN A 150 -1.14 24.79 -3.40
N SER A 151 -2.30 24.31 -3.85
CA SER A 151 -3.04 24.92 -4.96
C SER A 151 -3.84 26.16 -4.53
N ARG A 152 -4.34 26.92 -5.50
CA ARG A 152 -5.26 28.05 -5.28
C ARG A 152 -6.71 27.65 -4.96
N TYR A 153 -7.05 26.37 -5.04
CA TYR A 153 -8.42 25.89 -4.92
C TYR A 153 -8.75 25.56 -3.45
N ASP A 154 -9.95 25.92 -3.01
CA ASP A 154 -10.47 25.58 -1.67
C ASP A 154 -11.31 24.30 -1.67
N SER A 155 -11.88 23.93 -2.81
CA SER A 155 -12.63 22.68 -3.00
C SER A 155 -11.86 21.75 -3.94
N ILE A 156 -11.65 20.51 -3.50
CA ILE A 156 -10.82 19.52 -4.18
C ILE A 156 -11.57 18.20 -4.26
N VAL A 157 -11.52 17.58 -5.43
CA VAL A 157 -12.02 16.23 -5.67
C VAL A 157 -10.85 15.34 -6.07
N ILE A 158 -10.60 14.30 -5.28
CA ILE A 158 -9.60 13.28 -5.58
C ILE A 158 -10.33 12.03 -6.09
N PHE A 159 -10.02 11.64 -7.33
CA PHE A 159 -10.50 10.43 -7.97
C PHE A 159 -9.43 9.33 -7.86
N SER A 160 -9.78 8.18 -7.31
CA SER A 160 -8.92 7.00 -7.23
C SER A 160 -9.72 5.76 -7.56
N ASP A 161 -9.14 4.81 -8.29
CA ASP A 161 -9.79 3.52 -8.56
C ASP A 161 -9.55 2.46 -7.46
N SER A 162 -8.74 2.81 -6.46
CA SER A 162 -8.44 1.98 -5.31
C SER A 162 -9.52 2.07 -4.23
N MET A 163 -10.54 1.22 -4.38
CA MET A 163 -11.61 1.05 -3.38
C MET A 163 -11.04 0.75 -1.99
N SER A 164 -9.98 -0.06 -1.90
CA SER A 164 -9.36 -0.43 -0.63
C SER A 164 -8.68 0.75 0.05
N ALA A 165 -7.98 1.63 -0.70
CA ALA A 165 -7.37 2.83 -0.15
C ALA A 165 -8.43 3.81 0.38
N LEU A 166 -9.50 4.03 -0.39
CA LEU A 166 -10.61 4.90 0.01
C LEU A 166 -11.34 4.38 1.26
N GLN A 167 -11.60 3.08 1.32
CA GLN A 167 -12.20 2.44 2.50
C GLN A 167 -11.28 2.55 3.73
N ALA A 168 -9.97 2.40 3.55
CA ALA A 168 -9.01 2.56 4.64
C ALA A 168 -9.01 4.00 5.19
N ILE A 169 -9.06 5.01 4.31
CA ILE A 169 -9.14 6.43 4.72
C ILE A 169 -10.47 6.69 5.47
N ASN A 170 -11.57 6.12 4.97
CA ASN A 170 -12.88 6.24 5.62
C ASN A 170 -12.92 5.54 7.00
N SER A 171 -12.23 4.41 7.14
CA SER A 171 -12.10 3.64 8.38
C SER A 171 -11.00 4.19 9.30
N CYS A 172 -11.14 5.44 9.72
CA CYS A 172 -10.11 6.17 10.47
C CYS A 172 -9.83 5.67 11.90
N GLN A 173 -10.63 4.73 12.42
CA GLN A 173 -10.44 4.09 13.72
C GLN A 173 -9.39 2.97 13.70
N THR A 174 -9.09 2.42 12.52
CA THR A 174 -8.15 1.30 12.36
C THR A 174 -7.07 1.68 11.36
N ILE A 175 -5.87 1.96 11.87
CA ILE A 175 -4.77 2.41 11.04
C ILE A 175 -3.74 1.29 10.93
N SER A 176 -3.62 0.77 9.71
CA SER A 176 -2.73 -0.35 9.38
C SER A 176 -1.50 0.10 8.59
N ASN A 177 -1.46 1.36 8.15
CA ASN A 177 -0.41 1.90 7.31
C ASN A 177 -0.08 3.34 7.73
N GLU A 178 1.21 3.69 7.87
CA GLU A 178 1.61 5.03 8.31
C GLU A 178 1.13 6.13 7.36
N ILE A 179 1.07 5.84 6.05
CA ILE A 179 0.58 6.77 5.02
C ILE A 179 -0.90 7.07 5.22
N GLN A 180 -1.71 6.05 5.54
CA GLN A 180 -3.12 6.21 5.88
C GLN A 180 -3.28 7.20 7.06
N GLY A 181 -2.48 7.05 8.11
CA GLY A 181 -2.48 7.97 9.25
C GLY A 181 -2.09 9.40 8.87
N ARG A 182 -1.13 9.59 7.96
CA ARG A 182 -0.76 10.91 7.44
C ARG A 182 -1.90 11.55 6.65
N ILE A 183 -2.53 10.81 5.75
CA ILE A 183 -3.67 11.29 4.96
C ILE A 183 -4.80 11.75 5.88
N ILE A 184 -5.19 10.89 6.82
CA ILE A 184 -6.25 11.17 7.80
C ILE A 184 -5.94 12.46 8.58
N ASN A 185 -4.70 12.61 9.08
CA ASN A 185 -4.30 13.81 9.80
C ASN A 185 -4.31 15.06 8.92
N LYS A 186 -3.87 14.96 7.64
CA LYS A 186 -3.90 16.10 6.70
C LYS A 186 -5.33 16.54 6.41
N LEU A 187 -6.22 15.58 6.11
CA LEU A 187 -7.63 15.86 5.83
C LEU A 187 -8.32 16.48 7.04
N HIS A 188 -8.07 15.96 8.25
CA HIS A 188 -8.67 16.47 9.48
C HIS A 188 -8.18 17.88 9.87
N LEU A 189 -6.91 18.20 9.63
CA LEU A 189 -6.31 19.47 10.08
C LEU A 189 -6.32 20.58 9.03
N CYS A 190 -6.65 20.29 7.77
CA CYS A 190 -6.65 21.29 6.72
C CYS A 190 -7.93 22.14 6.74
N ASN A 191 -7.83 23.35 6.19
CA ASN A 191 -8.97 24.27 6.03
C ASN A 191 -9.62 24.20 4.64
N LYS A 192 -9.26 23.20 3.84
CA LYS A 192 -9.79 23.00 2.49
C LYS A 192 -10.80 21.86 2.47
N SER A 193 -11.77 21.95 1.58
CA SER A 193 -12.79 20.91 1.40
C SER A 193 -12.27 19.83 0.46
N PHE A 194 -12.21 18.59 0.95
CA PHE A 194 -11.84 17.41 0.16
C PHE A 194 -13.04 16.49 0.00
N THR A 195 -13.24 16.01 -1.23
CA THR A 195 -14.14 14.90 -1.56
C THR A 195 -13.33 13.82 -2.24
N LEU A 196 -13.40 12.59 -1.75
CA LEU A 196 -12.67 11.47 -2.33
C LEU A 196 -13.67 10.56 -3.03
N ILE A 197 -13.52 10.35 -4.34
CA ILE A 197 -14.49 9.64 -5.16
C ILE A 197 -13.81 8.43 -5.78
N TRP A 198 -14.39 7.25 -5.56
CA TRP A 198 -13.95 6.05 -6.25
C TRP A 198 -14.25 6.17 -7.75
N VAL A 199 -13.37 5.73 -8.64
CA VAL A 199 -13.67 5.60 -10.07
C VAL A 199 -13.41 4.18 -10.56
N PRO A 200 -14.22 3.63 -11.47
CA PRO A 200 -13.94 2.29 -11.99
C PRO A 200 -12.73 2.33 -12.93
N GLY A 201 -11.69 1.57 -12.58
CA GLY A 201 -10.53 1.38 -13.46
C GLY A 201 -10.91 0.68 -14.77
N HIS A 202 -10.23 1.07 -15.87
CA HIS A 202 -10.41 0.59 -17.25
C HIS A 202 -11.77 0.91 -17.89
N CYS A 203 -12.42 2.00 -17.44
CA CYS A 203 -13.67 2.48 -18.03
C CYS A 203 -13.49 3.70 -18.94
N ARG A 204 -12.26 3.96 -19.43
CA ARG A 204 -11.93 5.09 -20.32
C ARG A 204 -12.24 6.46 -19.74
N ILE A 205 -12.19 6.59 -18.41
CA ILE A 205 -12.22 7.89 -17.75
C ILE A 205 -10.85 8.54 -17.96
N TYR A 206 -10.80 9.57 -18.81
CA TYR A 206 -9.53 10.15 -19.29
C TYR A 206 -8.51 10.43 -18.17
N GLY A 207 -8.93 11.10 -17.09
CA GLY A 207 -8.02 11.42 -15.98
C GLY A 207 -7.50 10.18 -15.24
N ASN A 208 -8.31 9.12 -15.13
CA ASN A 208 -7.89 7.86 -14.52
C ASN A 208 -6.88 7.12 -15.40
N GLU A 209 -7.16 7.01 -16.70
CA GLU A 209 -6.23 6.38 -17.65
C GLU A 209 -4.90 7.15 -17.73
N ARG A 210 -4.94 8.48 -17.58
CA ARG A 210 -3.72 9.31 -17.48
C ARG A 210 -2.94 9.01 -16.20
N ALA A 211 -3.60 8.93 -15.05
CA ALA A 211 -2.94 8.57 -13.79
C ALA A 211 -2.30 7.18 -13.87
N ASP A 212 -3.01 6.16 -14.36
CA ASP A 212 -2.50 4.80 -14.54
C ASP A 212 -1.25 4.75 -15.45
N LEU A 213 -1.30 5.45 -16.60
CA LEU A 213 -0.15 5.55 -17.51
C LEU A 213 1.06 6.24 -16.85
N LEU A 214 0.82 7.30 -16.08
CA LEU A 214 1.87 8.00 -15.35
C LEU A 214 2.48 7.13 -14.25
N ALA A 215 1.67 6.34 -13.54
CA ALA A 215 2.17 5.44 -12.50
C ALA A 215 3.02 4.32 -13.10
N LYS A 216 2.58 3.72 -14.22
CA LYS A 216 3.34 2.70 -14.96
C LYS A 216 4.66 3.21 -15.52
N SER A 217 4.69 4.44 -16.01
CA SER A 217 5.93 5.07 -16.53
C SER A 217 6.91 5.52 -15.44
N ALA A 218 6.56 5.41 -14.15
CA ALA A 218 7.48 5.77 -13.06
C ALA A 218 8.77 4.93 -13.04
N VAL A 219 8.80 3.76 -13.70
CA VAL A 219 10.02 2.95 -13.88
C VAL A 219 11.16 3.71 -14.56
N GLU A 220 10.83 4.70 -15.39
CA GLU A 220 11.78 5.55 -16.12
C GLU A 220 12.53 6.52 -15.21
N LEU A 221 12.05 6.74 -13.98
CA LEU A 221 12.67 7.67 -13.03
C LEU A 221 13.91 7.05 -12.39
N GLU A 222 14.96 7.87 -12.27
CA GLU A 222 16.21 7.49 -11.61
C GLU A 222 16.07 7.47 -10.08
N VAL A 223 15.32 8.45 -9.53
CA VAL A 223 15.14 8.61 -8.10
C VAL A 223 14.02 7.70 -7.60
N THR A 224 14.35 6.85 -6.62
CA THR A 224 13.39 6.00 -5.93
C THR A 224 13.05 6.60 -4.56
N TRP A 225 11.76 6.68 -4.26
CA TRP A 225 11.25 7.14 -2.98
C TRP A 225 11.14 5.98 -2.01
N ASP A 226 11.73 6.18 -0.83
CA ASP A 226 11.51 5.31 0.31
C ASP A 226 10.21 5.71 1.02
N VAL A 227 9.41 4.70 1.35
CA VAL A 227 8.10 4.88 1.99
C VAL A 227 8.01 3.93 3.19
N PRO A 228 7.31 4.31 4.26
CA PRO A 228 7.13 3.42 5.40
C PRO A 228 6.58 2.07 4.96
N ARG A 229 7.25 1.01 5.39
CA ARG A 229 6.88 -0.36 5.02
C ARG A 229 5.68 -0.81 5.83
N ASP A 230 4.60 -1.19 5.14
CA ASP A 230 3.50 -1.91 5.75
C ASP A 230 3.88 -3.39 5.98
N LEU A 231 3.14 -4.07 6.85
CA LEU A 231 3.35 -5.49 7.12
C LEU A 231 3.39 -6.34 5.83
N GLN A 232 2.55 -6.00 4.85
CA GLN A 232 2.49 -6.73 3.59
C GLN A 232 3.77 -6.56 2.75
N SER A 233 4.38 -5.37 2.73
CA SER A 233 5.67 -5.13 2.09
C SER A 233 6.78 -5.94 2.77
N CYS A 234 6.78 -5.99 4.11
CA CYS A 234 7.76 -6.77 4.88
C CYS A 234 7.62 -8.27 4.65
N LEU A 235 6.38 -8.78 4.63
CA LEU A 235 6.12 -10.19 4.30
C LEU A 235 6.52 -10.52 2.85
N SER A 236 6.27 -9.60 1.91
CA SER A 236 6.71 -9.74 0.52
C SER A 236 8.23 -9.83 0.41
N LEU A 237 8.95 -8.94 1.12
CA LEU A 237 10.41 -8.98 1.21
C LEU A 237 10.91 -10.30 1.79
N GLY A 238 10.40 -10.70 2.96
CA GLY A 238 10.81 -11.94 3.63
C GLY A 238 10.61 -13.15 2.74
N LYS A 239 9.46 -13.25 2.06
CA LYS A 239 9.17 -14.33 1.09
C LYS A 239 10.15 -14.31 -0.08
N LYS A 240 10.46 -13.15 -0.65
CA LYS A 240 11.43 -13.01 -1.75
C LYS A 240 12.83 -13.46 -1.32
N SER A 241 13.28 -13.04 -0.15
CA SER A 241 14.59 -13.40 0.40
C SER A 241 14.71 -14.90 0.69
N ILE A 242 13.67 -15.51 1.28
CA ILE A 242 13.63 -16.95 1.51
C ILE A 242 13.68 -17.71 0.19
N ASN A 243 12.90 -17.30 -0.81
CA ASN A 243 12.93 -17.93 -2.13
C ASN A 243 14.31 -17.82 -2.79
N LEU A 244 15.01 -16.69 -2.67
CA LEU A 244 16.37 -16.54 -3.19
C LEU A 244 17.36 -17.47 -2.49
N LEU A 245 17.29 -17.59 -1.16
CA LEU A 245 18.14 -18.52 -0.42
C LEU A 245 17.87 -19.98 -0.80
N TRP A 246 16.60 -20.35 -0.89
CA TRP A 246 16.20 -21.69 -1.31
C TRP A 246 16.63 -21.97 -2.75
N GLN A 247 16.50 -21.01 -3.65
CA GLN A 247 16.96 -21.15 -5.03
C GLN A 247 18.47 -21.37 -5.07
N GLY A 248 19.24 -20.64 -4.27
CA GLY A 248 20.68 -20.84 -4.13
C GLY A 248 21.04 -22.23 -3.60
N GLN A 249 20.31 -22.75 -2.60
CA GLN A 249 20.47 -24.12 -2.12
C GLN A 249 20.10 -25.16 -3.19
N TRP A 250 18.99 -24.95 -3.89
CA TRP A 250 18.49 -25.83 -4.95
C TRP A 250 19.49 -25.97 -6.10
N THR A 251 20.06 -24.84 -6.53
CA THR A 251 21.12 -24.79 -7.54
C THR A 251 22.40 -25.48 -7.04
N ARG A 252 22.81 -25.27 -5.79
CA ARG A 252 24.01 -25.93 -5.21
C ARG A 252 23.87 -27.45 -5.14
N LEU A 253 22.66 -27.95 -4.94
CA LEU A 253 22.36 -29.39 -4.89
C LEU A 253 22.12 -29.99 -6.30
N ASN A 254 22.31 -29.21 -7.37
CA ASN A 254 22.03 -29.60 -8.77
C ASN A 254 20.59 -30.09 -9.03
N ILE A 255 19.66 -29.76 -8.14
CA ILE A 255 18.22 -30.10 -8.28
C ILE A 255 17.53 -29.13 -9.27
N ASN A 256 18.22 -28.05 -9.65
CA ASN A 256 17.81 -27.16 -10.74
C ASN A 256 17.65 -27.88 -12.09
N THR A 257 18.23 -29.07 -12.26
CA THR A 257 17.99 -29.98 -13.39
C THR A 257 16.53 -30.43 -13.49
N ILE A 258 15.86 -30.62 -12.34
CA ILE A 258 14.44 -31.01 -12.25
C ILE A 258 13.54 -29.78 -12.39
N LYS A 259 13.91 -28.69 -11.73
CA LYS A 259 13.17 -27.42 -11.79
C LYS A 259 14.14 -26.24 -11.75
N PRO A 260 14.32 -25.51 -12.87
CA PRO A 260 15.30 -24.43 -12.95
C PRO A 260 15.03 -23.29 -11.96
N GLN A 261 13.76 -22.91 -11.79
CA GLN A 261 13.34 -21.81 -10.92
C GLN A 261 12.27 -22.30 -9.94
N LEU A 262 12.47 -22.06 -8.66
CA LEU A 262 11.51 -22.34 -7.60
C LEU A 262 10.25 -21.47 -7.78
N GLY A 263 9.10 -22.09 -7.55
CA GLY A 263 7.80 -21.48 -7.77
C GLY A 263 6.72 -22.54 -7.88
N ASN A 264 5.51 -22.14 -8.26
CA ASN A 264 4.43 -23.09 -8.49
C ASN A 264 4.80 -24.03 -9.65
N TRP A 265 4.43 -25.32 -9.54
CA TRP A 265 4.51 -26.22 -10.69
C TRP A 265 3.30 -25.92 -11.58
N ALA A 266 3.51 -25.81 -12.90
CA ALA A 266 2.42 -25.56 -13.85
C ALA A 266 1.30 -26.62 -13.73
N THR A 267 1.69 -27.85 -13.37
CA THR A 267 0.80 -29.00 -13.14
C THR A 267 0.11 -29.01 -11.76
N ALA A 268 0.52 -28.14 -10.83
CA ALA A 268 -0.03 -28.07 -9.47
C ALA A 268 -1.19 -27.07 -9.31
N ASN A 269 -1.60 -26.36 -10.36
CA ASN A 269 -2.82 -25.53 -10.38
C ASN A 269 -4.09 -26.41 -10.47
N ARG A 270 -4.30 -27.30 -9.50
CA ARG A 270 -5.59 -27.97 -9.30
C ARG A 270 -6.33 -27.22 -8.19
N PRO A 271 -7.51 -26.62 -8.46
CA PRO A 271 -8.24 -25.82 -7.48
C PRO A 271 -8.76 -26.63 -6.29
N ASN A 272 -8.88 -27.95 -6.41
CA ASN A 272 -9.25 -28.85 -5.32
C ASN A 272 -8.31 -30.06 -5.29
N ARG A 273 -7.59 -30.23 -4.17
CA ARG A 273 -6.92 -31.50 -3.84
C ARG A 273 -7.97 -32.45 -3.27
N LEU A 274 -8.71 -33.14 -4.13
CA LEU A 274 -9.44 -34.35 -3.74
C LEU A 274 -8.48 -35.52 -3.91
N GLU A 275 -7.96 -36.02 -2.80
CA GLU A 275 -7.28 -37.32 -2.76
C GLU A 275 -8.35 -38.40 -2.91
N TYR A 276 -8.53 -38.91 -4.13
CA TYR A 276 -9.27 -40.15 -4.33
C TYR A 276 -8.36 -41.29 -3.91
N TRP A 277 -8.56 -41.78 -2.70
CA TRP A 277 -8.18 -43.13 -2.32
C TRP A 277 -9.23 -44.06 -2.93
N GLN A 278 -8.83 -44.87 -3.91
CA GLN A 278 -9.59 -46.07 -4.29
C GLN A 278 -8.76 -47.27 -3.84
N ASP A 279 -9.39 -48.09 -3.00
CA ASP A 279 -8.93 -49.37 -2.48
C ASP A 279 -8.66 -50.40 -3.59
#